data_AF-A0A7J4SY30-F1
#
_entry.id   AF-A0A7J4SY30-F1
#
_cell.length_a   1.000
_cell.length_b   1.000
_cell.length_c   1.000
_cell.angle_alpha   90.00
_cell.angle_beta   90.00
_cell.angle_gamma   90.00
#
_symmetry.space_group_name_H-M   'P 1'
#
loop_
_entity.id
_entity.type
_entity.pdbx_description
1 polymer ?
#
loop_
_entity_poly.entity_id
_entity_poly.type
_entity_poly.pdbx_seq_one_letter_code
_entity_poly.pdbx_strand_id
1 'polypeptide(L)'
;QSTAVQNNGQTGMLDSLLSKSQNTLETLAHIDEHLVVHSEPVLSPVSHPEGSASLDAQAGEALVRRLFARAWQDGRITKDEQLLLNEVVDFLGMHPDRVRRLSNEARREIDVPPPEEIYLDMLRQALVDGVIHEEEEVLLRTVQIAFDIDTKTHQRILQQALQQPYRTPELEAYRSVLRTALIDGVITDDESAMLETLRKETKITDQEHAMLIAELQDGIEG
;
A
#
# COMPACT_ATOMS: atom_id res chain seq x y z
N GLN A 1 18.36 20.09 39.67
CA GLN A 1 16.97 20.12 40.15
C GLN A 1 16.62 18.70 40.55
N SER A 2 16.12 18.48 41.77
CA SER A 2 15.82 17.13 42.26
C SER A 2 14.38 16.77 41.87
N THR A 3 14.20 15.63 41.19
CA THR A 3 12.89 15.16 40.73
C THR A 3 12.12 14.57 41.90
N ALA A 4 10.86 15.00 42.08
CA ALA A 4 9.99 14.45 43.12
C ALA A 4 9.34 13.16 42.61
N VAL A 5 9.31 12.12 43.45
CA VAL A 5 8.69 10.83 43.15
C VAL A 5 7.75 10.40 44.26
N GLN A 6 6.74 9.59 43.93
CA GLN A 6 5.71 9.16 44.86
C GLN A 6 5.95 7.71 45.27
N ASN A 7 6.20 7.46 46.56
CA ASN A 7 6.43 6.13 47.10
C ASN A 7 5.41 5.86 48.21
N ASN A 8 4.55 4.85 48.04
CA ASN A 8 3.52 4.46 49.00
C ASN A 8 2.64 5.64 49.50
N GLY A 9 2.26 6.54 48.59
CA GLY A 9 1.43 7.72 48.88
C GLY A 9 2.19 8.90 49.49
N GLN A 10 3.51 8.80 49.73
CA GLN A 10 4.35 9.89 50.21
C GLN A 10 5.26 10.42 49.11
N THR A 11 5.36 11.74 48.98
CA THR A 11 6.27 12.39 48.02
C THR A 11 7.68 12.45 48.60
N GLY A 12 8.62 11.76 47.96
CA GLY A 12 10.06 11.78 48.27
C GLY A 12 10.88 12.33 47.11
N MET A 13 12.17 12.62 47.34
CA MET A 13 13.08 13.03 46.28
C MET A 13 13.77 11.80 45.65
N LEU A 14 13.87 11.76 44.32
CA LEU A 14 14.55 10.68 43.58
C LEU A 14 16.00 10.48 44.08
N ASP A 15 16.70 11.58 44.34
CA ASP A 15 18.09 11.58 44.82
C ASP A 15 18.25 10.88 46.18
N SER A 16 17.21 10.96 47.03
CA SER A 16 17.19 10.27 48.33
C SER A 16 16.97 8.76 48.22
N LEU A 17 16.41 8.28 47.10
CA LEU A 17 16.23 6.86 46.81
C LEU A 17 17.48 6.30 46.14
N LEU A 18 18.04 7.03 45.18
CA LEU A 18 19.27 6.65 44.49
C LEU A 18 20.47 6.58 45.45
N SER A 19 20.59 7.53 46.39
CA SER A 19 21.67 7.55 47.39
C SER A 19 21.59 6.42 48.42
N LYS A 20 20.41 5.80 48.62
CA LYS A 20 20.23 4.64 49.50
C LYS A 20 20.45 3.30 48.80
N SER A 21 20.38 3.29 47.48
CA SER A 21 20.53 2.08 46.67
C SER A 21 21.99 1.82 46.30
N GLN A 22 22.42 0.56 46.30
CA GLN A 22 23.73 0.16 45.76
C GLN A 22 23.73 0.08 44.23
N ASN A 23 22.55 -0.04 43.61
CA ASN A 23 22.38 -0.19 42.18
C ASN A 23 21.31 0.78 41.66
N THR A 24 21.79 1.81 40.95
CA THR A 24 20.94 2.89 40.45
C THR A 24 19.96 2.40 39.40
N LEU A 25 20.37 1.49 38.52
CA LEU A 25 19.53 0.94 37.46
C LEU A 25 18.39 0.09 38.01
N GLU A 26 18.68 -0.72 39.03
CA GLU A 26 17.68 -1.53 39.72
C GLU A 26 16.61 -0.62 40.34
N THR A 27 17.02 0.46 41.01
CA THR A 27 16.09 1.42 41.62
C THR A 27 15.22 2.14 40.59
N LEU A 28 15.79 2.48 39.43
CA LEU A 28 15.05 3.11 38.34
C LEU A 28 14.05 2.16 37.65
N ALA A 29 14.34 0.86 37.60
CA ALA A 29 13.43 -0.14 37.04
C ALA A 29 12.10 -0.25 37.81
N HIS A 30 12.05 0.22 39.05
CA HIS A 30 10.86 0.23 39.89
C HIS A 30 10.05 1.54 39.79
N ILE A 31 10.45 2.48 38.94
CA ILE A 31 9.80 3.79 38.81
C ILE A 31 9.07 3.85 37.47
N ASP A 32 7.78 4.17 37.49
CA ASP A 32 6.97 4.32 36.28
C ASP A 32 7.09 5.70 35.62
N GLU A 33 6.42 5.88 34.48
CA GLU A 33 6.37 7.13 33.71
C GLU A 33 5.68 8.29 34.44
N HIS A 34 4.93 8.00 35.51
CA HIS A 34 4.27 8.97 36.37
C HIS A 34 5.07 9.27 37.64
N LEU A 35 6.32 8.81 37.72
CA LEU A 35 7.23 8.99 38.84
C LEU A 35 6.70 8.32 40.13
N VAL A 36 5.98 7.22 40.00
CA VAL A 36 5.49 6.39 41.10
C VAL A 36 6.42 5.18 41.28
N VAL A 37 6.79 4.90 42.51
CA VAL A 37 7.66 3.77 42.89
C VAL A 37 6.80 2.54 43.18
N HIS A 38 7.09 1.44 42.49
CA HIS A 38 6.39 0.16 42.60
C HIS A 38 7.27 -0.91 43.25
N SER A 39 6.62 -1.93 43.83
CA SER A 39 7.32 -3.05 44.49
C SER A 39 7.95 -4.03 43.50
N GLU A 40 7.38 -4.13 42.31
CA GLU A 40 7.87 -4.95 41.20
C GLU A 40 8.51 -4.05 40.12
N PRO A 41 9.51 -4.55 39.38
CA PRO A 41 10.11 -3.78 38.30
C PRO A 41 9.06 -3.51 37.21
N VAL A 42 8.86 -2.24 36.89
CA VAL A 42 7.87 -1.77 35.93
C VAL A 42 8.41 -2.04 34.53
N LEU A 43 7.80 -3.00 33.85
CA LEU A 43 7.97 -3.21 32.42
C LEU A 43 7.06 -2.22 31.69
N SER A 44 7.62 -1.08 31.29
CA SER A 44 6.93 -0.14 30.41
C SER A 44 6.79 -0.76 29.01
N PRO A 45 5.57 -0.90 28.45
CA PRO A 45 5.42 -1.19 27.03
C PRO A 45 6.09 -0.07 26.25
N VAL A 46 6.95 -0.44 25.31
CA VAL A 46 7.76 0.54 24.58
C VAL A 46 6.87 1.53 23.81
N SER A 47 5.65 1.13 23.44
CA SER A 47 4.70 1.93 22.67
C SER A 47 3.31 2.01 23.30
N HIS A 48 2.82 3.25 23.50
CA HIS A 48 1.41 3.54 23.82
C HIS A 48 0.57 3.77 22.55
N PRO A 49 -0.75 3.46 22.56
CA PRO A 49 -1.64 3.67 21.41
C PRO A 49 -1.73 5.13 20.94
N GLU A 50 -1.54 6.08 21.87
CA GLU A 50 -1.65 7.53 21.73
C GLU A 50 -0.37 8.23 21.19
N GLY A 51 0.73 7.50 20.94
CA GLY A 51 1.86 8.02 20.16
C GLY A 51 3.00 8.69 20.92
N SER A 52 3.06 8.62 22.25
CA SER A 52 4.30 8.90 23.00
C SER A 52 5.17 7.65 23.06
N ALA A 53 6.13 7.54 22.12
CA ALA A 53 7.15 6.51 22.12
C ALA A 53 8.33 6.92 23.02
N SER A 54 8.77 6.03 23.91
CA SER A 54 10.09 6.14 24.56
C SER A 54 11.21 6.20 23.51
N LEU A 55 12.39 6.71 23.89
CA LEU A 55 13.56 6.80 23.00
C LEU A 55 13.93 5.43 22.39
N ASP A 56 13.68 4.34 23.13
CA ASP A 56 13.85 2.97 22.67
C ASP A 56 12.75 2.50 21.69
N ALA A 57 11.52 3.04 21.79
CA ALA A 57 10.44 2.72 20.84
C ALA A 57 10.64 3.39 19.48
N GLN A 58 11.23 4.58 19.43
CA GLN A 58 11.51 5.23 18.15
C GLN A 58 12.49 4.42 17.29
N ALA A 59 13.49 3.80 17.93
CA ALA A 59 14.43 2.90 17.26
C ALA A 59 13.76 1.59 16.81
N GLY A 60 12.90 1.00 17.64
CA GLY A 60 12.11 -0.19 17.31
C GLY A 60 11.11 0.06 16.17
N GLU A 61 10.43 1.20 16.18
CA GLU A 61 9.49 1.60 15.13
C GLU A 61 10.22 1.84 13.79
N ALA A 62 11.39 2.47 13.81
CA ALA A 62 12.19 2.67 12.60
C ALA A 62 12.64 1.33 11.99
N LEU A 63 12.97 0.35 12.82
CA LEU A 63 13.30 -1.01 12.39
C LEU A 63 12.08 -1.69 11.75
N VAL A 64 10.93 -1.67 12.42
CA VAL A 64 9.70 -2.32 11.91
C VAL A 64 9.17 -1.63 10.67
N ARG A 65 9.25 -0.30 10.56
CA ARG A 65 8.94 0.41 9.32
C ARG A 65 9.82 -0.06 8.17
N ARG A 66 11.13 -0.23 8.41
CA ARG A 66 12.07 -0.73 7.40
C ARG A 66 11.80 -2.20 7.04
N LEU A 67 11.41 -3.03 8.01
CA LEU A 67 11.01 -4.42 7.76
C LEU A 67 9.74 -4.50 6.91
N PHE A 68 8.72 -3.69 7.21
CA PHE A 68 7.53 -3.59 6.36
C PHE A 68 7.86 -3.05 4.97
N ALA A 69 8.67 -1.99 4.87
CA ALA A 69 9.08 -1.47 3.57
C ALA A 69 9.84 -2.51 2.73
N ARG A 70 10.69 -3.32 3.37
CA ARG A 70 11.40 -4.43 2.71
C ARG A 70 10.47 -5.57 2.32
N ALA A 71 9.52 -5.94 3.17
CA ALA A 71 8.53 -6.97 2.88
C ALA A 71 7.48 -6.53 1.84
N TRP A 72 7.36 -5.23 1.60
CA TRP A 72 6.56 -4.66 0.52
C TRP A 72 7.36 -4.41 -0.76
N GLN A 73 8.68 -4.63 -0.77
CA GLN A 73 9.56 -4.30 -1.89
C GLN A 73 9.21 -5.11 -3.15
N ASP A 74 8.69 -6.32 -2.99
CA ASP A 74 8.22 -7.20 -4.06
C ASP A 74 6.69 -7.14 -4.25
N GLY A 75 6.01 -6.22 -3.56
CA GLY A 75 4.57 -6.02 -3.63
C GLY A 75 3.74 -7.01 -2.82
N ARG A 76 4.35 -7.98 -2.11
CA ARG A 76 3.61 -8.96 -1.33
C ARG A 76 4.40 -9.48 -0.14
N ILE A 77 3.83 -9.29 1.05
CA ILE A 77 4.30 -9.96 2.27
C ILE A 77 3.90 -11.45 2.23
N THR A 78 4.89 -12.34 2.22
CA THR A 78 4.68 -13.79 2.31
C THR A 78 4.31 -14.24 3.73
N LYS A 79 3.80 -15.48 3.89
CA LYS A 79 3.42 -16.01 5.21
C LYS A 79 4.60 -16.07 6.18
N ASP A 80 5.78 -16.42 5.68
CA ASP A 80 7.00 -16.52 6.49
C ASP A 80 7.48 -15.13 6.94
N GLU A 81 7.38 -14.13 6.06
CA GLU A 81 7.69 -12.73 6.41
C GLU A 81 6.69 -12.13 7.38
N GLN A 82 5.40 -12.46 7.22
CA GLN A 82 4.35 -12.05 8.16
C GLN A 82 4.58 -12.65 9.55
N LEU A 83 5.03 -13.91 9.61
CA LEU A 83 5.36 -14.59 10.86
C LEU A 83 6.56 -13.94 11.55
N LEU A 84 7.63 -13.65 10.80
CA LEU A 84 8.79 -12.91 11.31
C LEU A 84 8.42 -11.49 11.76
N LEU A 85 7.57 -10.78 11.03
CA LEU A 85 7.08 -9.45 11.40
C LEU A 85 6.31 -9.48 12.72
N ASN A 86 5.42 -10.48 12.90
CA ASN A 86 4.67 -10.65 14.14
C ASN A 86 5.58 -10.98 15.31
N GLU A 87 6.58 -11.85 15.14
CA GLU A 87 7.56 -12.17 16.19
C GLU A 87 8.37 -10.93 16.61
N VAL A 88 8.80 -10.11 15.65
CA VAL A 88 9.54 -8.87 15.92
C VAL A 88 8.64 -7.82 16.63
N VAL A 89 7.37 -7.76 16.25
CA VAL A 89 6.37 -6.88 16.87
C VAL A 89 6.09 -7.29 18.31
N ASP A 90 5.91 -8.59 18.56
CA ASP A 90 5.68 -9.15 19.89
C ASP A 90 6.91 -8.96 20.79
N PHE A 91 8.11 -9.16 20.24
CA PHE A 91 9.38 -8.92 20.95
C PHE A 91 9.56 -7.46 21.36
N LEU A 92 9.13 -6.51 20.51
CA LEU A 92 9.19 -5.08 20.79
C LEU A 92 7.99 -4.59 21.62
N GLY A 93 7.02 -5.45 21.94
CA GLY A 93 5.83 -5.08 22.71
C GLY A 93 4.97 -4.01 22.05
N MET A 94 4.95 -3.96 20.71
CA MET A 94 4.21 -2.94 19.97
C MET A 94 2.72 -3.27 19.88
N HIS A 95 1.87 -2.27 20.15
CA HIS A 95 0.42 -2.44 20.05
C HIS A 95 -0.03 -2.75 18.60
N PRO A 96 -0.95 -3.70 18.39
CA PRO A 96 -1.39 -4.13 17.05
C PRO A 96 -1.90 -2.98 16.17
N ASP A 97 -2.59 -1.99 16.76
CA ASP A 97 -3.05 -0.81 16.01
C ASP A 97 -1.90 0.08 15.52
N ARG A 98 -0.79 0.16 16.26
CA ARG A 98 0.40 0.93 15.85
C ARG A 98 1.10 0.26 14.67
N VAL A 99 1.23 -1.06 14.73
CA VAL A 99 1.81 -1.91 13.68
C VAL A 99 0.99 -1.81 12.40
N ARG A 100 -0.35 -1.86 12.51
CA ARG A 100 -1.26 -1.69 11.38
C ARG A 100 -1.08 -0.33 10.70
N ARG A 101 -0.86 0.75 11.46
CA ARG A 101 -0.55 2.09 10.91
C ARG A 101 0.78 2.09 10.17
N LEU A 102 1.84 1.56 10.77
CA LEU A 102 3.19 1.47 10.17
C LEU A 102 3.19 0.63 8.88
N SER A 103 2.45 -0.48 8.86
CA SER A 103 2.28 -1.31 7.66
C SER A 103 1.58 -0.57 6.53
N ASN A 104 0.51 0.18 6.84
CA ASN A 104 -0.21 0.99 5.86
C ASN A 104 0.62 2.18 5.35
N GLU A 105 1.45 2.79 6.20
CA GLU A 105 2.36 3.86 5.84
C GLU A 105 3.46 3.34 4.90
N ALA A 106 4.09 2.22 5.25
CA ALA A 106 5.09 1.57 4.40
C ALA A 106 4.52 1.12 3.04
N ARG A 107 3.26 0.68 2.99
CA ARG A 107 2.57 0.36 1.73
C ARG A 107 2.35 1.59 0.85
N ARG A 108 1.99 2.73 1.44
CA ARG A 108 1.79 4.01 0.70
C ARG A 108 3.09 4.57 0.15
N GLU A 109 4.22 4.29 0.79
CA GLU A 109 5.53 4.77 0.34
C GLU A 109 6.06 4.05 -0.92
N ILE A 110 5.54 2.88 -1.30
CA ILE A 110 6.14 2.04 -2.36
C ILE A 110 5.32 2.06 -3.68
N ASP A 111 4.17 2.73 -3.73
CA ASP A 111 3.35 2.89 -4.97
C ASP A 111 3.19 1.58 -5.77
N VAL A 112 3.10 0.43 -5.09
CA VAL A 112 2.92 -0.85 -5.79
C VAL A 112 1.42 -1.00 -6.06
N PRO A 113 1.01 -1.11 -7.33
CA PRO A 113 -0.38 -1.36 -7.67
C PRO A 113 -0.84 -2.68 -7.04
N PRO A 114 -2.09 -2.76 -6.55
CA PRO A 114 -2.67 -3.97 -6.01
C PRO A 114 -2.41 -5.19 -6.91
N PRO A 115 -2.23 -6.40 -6.33
CA PRO A 115 -2.04 -7.64 -7.11
C PRO A 115 -3.15 -7.88 -8.13
N GLU A 116 -4.37 -7.43 -7.82
CA GLU A 116 -5.54 -7.49 -8.69
C GLU A 116 -5.42 -6.59 -9.93
N GLU A 117 -4.77 -5.43 -9.79
CA GLU A 117 -4.49 -4.51 -10.90
C GLU A 117 -3.39 -5.06 -11.81
N ILE A 118 -2.32 -5.60 -11.22
CA ILE A 118 -1.25 -6.29 -11.98
C ILE A 118 -1.85 -7.47 -12.76
N TYR A 119 -2.71 -8.25 -12.11
CA TYR A 119 -3.39 -9.38 -12.75
C TYR A 119 -4.36 -8.96 -13.85
N LEU A 120 -5.07 -7.84 -13.66
CA LEU A 120 -5.92 -7.25 -14.69
C LEU A 120 -5.11 -6.86 -15.93
N ASP A 121 -3.97 -6.21 -15.75
CA ASP A 121 -3.14 -5.78 -16.88
C ASP A 121 -2.52 -6.96 -17.63
N MET A 122 -2.13 -8.03 -16.92
CA MET A 122 -1.71 -9.28 -17.55
C MET A 122 -2.82 -9.92 -18.39
N LEU A 123 -4.06 -9.94 -17.87
CA LEU A 123 -5.21 -10.46 -18.60
C LEU A 123 -5.52 -9.61 -19.84
N ARG A 124 -5.43 -8.29 -19.71
CA ARG A 124 -5.62 -7.37 -20.84
C ARG A 124 -4.57 -7.56 -21.91
N GLN A 125 -3.31 -7.80 -21.53
CA GLN A 125 -2.21 -8.06 -22.46
C GLN A 125 -2.39 -9.41 -23.17
N ALA A 126 -2.77 -10.46 -22.45
CA ALA A 126 -3.05 -11.77 -23.04
C ALA A 126 -4.29 -11.76 -23.96
N LEU A 127 -5.20 -10.81 -23.77
CA LEU A 127 -6.41 -10.64 -24.58
C LEU A 127 -6.24 -9.62 -25.72
N VAL A 128 -5.03 -9.11 -25.98
CA VAL A 128 -4.78 -8.16 -27.09
C VAL A 128 -5.22 -8.74 -28.44
N ASP A 129 -4.92 -10.02 -28.67
CA ASP A 129 -5.28 -10.72 -29.91
C ASP A 129 -6.64 -11.46 -29.80
N GLY A 130 -7.38 -11.26 -28.70
CA GLY A 130 -8.68 -11.88 -28.43
C GLY A 130 -8.63 -13.37 -28.08
N VAL A 131 -7.44 -13.97 -28.03
CA VAL A 131 -7.22 -15.39 -27.67
C VAL A 131 -6.06 -15.48 -26.69
N ILE A 132 -6.29 -16.15 -25.56
CA ILE A 132 -5.24 -16.49 -24.60
C ILE A 132 -4.57 -17.78 -25.09
N HIS A 133 -3.27 -17.74 -25.33
CA HIS A 133 -2.47 -18.88 -25.78
C HIS A 133 -2.12 -19.80 -24.59
N GLU A 134 -1.77 -21.07 -24.87
CA GLU A 134 -1.44 -22.04 -23.82
C GLU A 134 -0.29 -21.57 -22.90
N GLU A 135 0.71 -20.89 -23.46
CA GLU A 135 1.83 -20.32 -22.69
C GLU A 135 1.37 -19.22 -21.73
N GLU A 136 0.42 -18.39 -22.16
CA GLU A 136 -0.17 -17.32 -21.36
C GLU A 136 -1.13 -17.88 -20.30
N GLU A 137 -1.84 -18.97 -20.60
CA GLU A 137 -2.70 -19.65 -19.63
C GLU A 137 -1.88 -20.20 -18.45
N VAL A 138 -0.71 -20.80 -18.72
CA VAL A 138 0.19 -21.31 -17.68
C VAL A 138 0.72 -20.16 -16.82
N LEU A 139 1.11 -19.04 -17.46
CA LEU A 139 1.58 -17.86 -16.74
C LEU A 139 0.48 -17.25 -15.87
N LEU A 140 -0.73 -17.06 -16.43
CA LEU A 140 -1.88 -16.50 -15.72
C LEU A 140 -2.31 -17.38 -14.55
N ARG A 141 -2.26 -18.72 -14.69
CA ARG A 141 -2.51 -19.65 -13.57
C ARG A 141 -1.45 -19.55 -12.49
N THR A 142 -0.17 -19.41 -12.88
CA THR A 142 0.94 -19.26 -11.92
C THR A 142 0.76 -18.00 -11.10
N VAL A 143 0.42 -16.89 -11.75
CA VAL A 143 0.16 -15.61 -11.09
C VAL A 143 -1.12 -15.65 -10.24
N GLN A 144 -2.16 -16.32 -10.71
CA GLN A 144 -3.39 -16.52 -9.93
C GLN A 144 -3.12 -17.23 -8.60
N ILE A 145 -2.32 -18.30 -8.62
CA ILE A 145 -1.89 -19.02 -7.41
C ILE A 145 -0.96 -18.14 -6.57
N ALA A 146 -0.03 -17.43 -7.21
CA ALA A 146 0.90 -16.55 -6.52
C ALA A 146 0.15 -15.43 -5.78
N PHE A 147 -0.88 -14.81 -6.35
CA PHE A 147 -1.62 -13.73 -5.71
C PHE A 147 -2.83 -14.17 -4.88
N ASP A 148 -3.03 -15.49 -4.72
CA ASP A 148 -4.19 -16.06 -3.99
C ASP A 148 -5.54 -15.54 -4.53
N ILE A 149 -5.62 -15.38 -5.86
CA ILE A 149 -6.80 -14.88 -6.55
C ILE A 149 -7.79 -16.03 -6.73
N ASP A 150 -8.91 -15.97 -6.01
CA ASP A 150 -9.95 -16.98 -6.10
C ASP A 150 -10.67 -16.95 -7.45
N THR A 151 -11.38 -18.04 -7.77
CA THR A 151 -12.05 -18.20 -9.07
C THR A 151 -13.10 -17.12 -9.32
N LYS A 152 -13.79 -16.61 -8.28
CA LYS A 152 -14.79 -15.55 -8.47
C LYS A 152 -14.11 -14.21 -8.78
N THR A 153 -13.03 -13.89 -8.08
CA THR A 153 -12.26 -12.66 -8.37
C THR A 153 -11.61 -12.73 -9.74
N HIS A 154 -11.05 -13.88 -10.13
CA HIS A 154 -10.57 -14.09 -11.49
C HIS A 154 -11.66 -13.84 -12.53
N GLN A 155 -12.85 -14.42 -12.38
CA GLN A 155 -13.95 -14.21 -13.32
C GLN A 155 -14.35 -12.73 -13.40
N ARG A 156 -14.39 -12.02 -12.27
CA ARG A 156 -14.68 -10.59 -12.23
C ARG A 156 -13.63 -9.78 -13.00
N ILE A 157 -12.34 -10.07 -12.77
CA ILE A 157 -11.23 -9.37 -13.43
C ILE A 157 -11.17 -9.73 -14.93
N LEU A 158 -11.45 -10.97 -15.30
CA LEU A 158 -11.53 -11.41 -16.69
C LEU A 158 -12.66 -10.68 -17.44
N GLN A 159 -13.84 -10.55 -16.83
CA GLN A 159 -14.94 -9.76 -17.39
C GLN A 159 -14.54 -8.29 -17.56
N GLN A 160 -13.80 -7.74 -16.59
CA GLN A 160 -13.28 -6.37 -16.68
C GLN A 160 -12.24 -6.22 -17.81
N ALA A 161 -11.35 -7.19 -17.99
CA ALA A 161 -10.38 -7.21 -19.08
C ALA A 161 -11.05 -7.31 -20.46
N LEU A 162 -12.13 -8.09 -20.57
CA LEU A 162 -12.93 -8.21 -21.80
C LEU A 162 -13.69 -6.92 -22.14
N GLN A 163 -14.18 -6.20 -21.14
CA GLN A 163 -14.88 -4.92 -21.35
C GLN A 163 -13.93 -3.74 -21.65
N GLN A 164 -12.69 -3.82 -21.19
CA GLN A 164 -11.67 -2.79 -21.37
C GLN A 164 -10.41 -3.42 -21.97
N PRO A 165 -10.40 -3.66 -23.30
CA PRO A 165 -9.18 -4.10 -23.98
C PRO A 165 -8.04 -3.14 -23.68
N TYR A 166 -6.81 -3.66 -23.57
CA TYR A 166 -5.63 -2.83 -23.28
C TYR A 166 -5.53 -1.70 -24.31
N ARG A 167 -5.45 -0.47 -23.82
CA ARG A 167 -5.20 0.73 -24.64
C ARG A 167 -3.96 1.39 -24.12
N THR A 168 -3.08 1.78 -25.04
CA THR A 168 -1.93 2.58 -24.65
C THR A 168 -2.43 3.93 -24.11
N PRO A 169 -1.69 4.57 -23.18
CA PRO A 169 -2.06 5.88 -22.65
C PRO A 169 -2.31 6.93 -23.74
N GLU A 170 -1.56 6.85 -24.84
CA GLU A 170 -1.68 7.73 -26.01
C GLU A 170 -3.01 7.50 -26.76
N LEU A 171 -3.40 6.23 -26.92
CA LEU A 171 -4.67 5.85 -27.54
C LEU A 171 -5.87 6.26 -26.66
N GLU A 172 -5.74 6.15 -25.34
CA GLU A 172 -6.78 6.58 -24.39
C GLU A 172 -6.94 8.11 -24.39
N ALA A 173 -5.83 8.85 -24.40
CA ALA A 173 -5.84 10.31 -24.50
C ALA A 173 -6.51 10.78 -25.79
N TYR A 174 -6.14 10.16 -26.93
CA TYR A 174 -6.76 10.45 -28.22
C TYR A 174 -8.26 10.12 -28.24
N ARG A 175 -8.64 8.96 -27.73
CA ARG A 175 -10.05 8.54 -27.61
C ARG A 175 -10.86 9.52 -26.78
N SER A 176 -10.33 10.03 -25.68
CA SER A 176 -11.03 10.99 -24.83
C SER A 176 -11.37 12.28 -25.58
N VAL A 177 -10.41 12.80 -26.35
CA VAL A 177 -10.61 13.98 -27.20
C VAL A 177 -11.60 13.68 -28.33
N LEU A 178 -11.44 12.53 -29.01
CA LEU A 178 -12.34 12.08 -30.08
C LEU A 178 -13.78 11.92 -29.58
N ARG A 179 -13.96 11.31 -28.40
CA ARG A 179 -15.26 11.17 -27.74
C ARG A 179 -15.89 12.53 -27.48
N THR A 180 -15.10 13.49 -26.99
CA THR A 180 -15.57 14.85 -26.69
C THR A 180 -16.05 15.57 -27.95
N ALA A 181 -15.28 15.46 -29.05
CA ALA A 181 -15.65 16.02 -30.35
C ALA A 181 -16.86 15.31 -31.00
N LEU A 182 -17.20 14.09 -30.57
CA LEU A 182 -18.36 13.33 -31.08
C LEU A 182 -19.62 13.50 -30.22
N ILE A 183 -19.58 14.28 -29.12
CA ILE A 183 -20.71 14.43 -28.19
C ILE A 183 -21.94 15.05 -28.87
N ASP A 184 -21.72 16.05 -29.74
CA ASP A 184 -22.77 16.74 -30.48
C ASP A 184 -23.12 16.06 -31.82
N GLY A 185 -22.42 14.95 -32.13
CA GLY A 185 -22.60 14.17 -33.36
C GLY A 185 -22.00 14.81 -34.61
N VAL A 186 -21.29 15.95 -34.51
CA VAL A 186 -20.71 16.65 -35.66
C VAL A 186 -19.30 17.13 -35.32
N ILE A 187 -18.29 16.49 -35.92
CA ILE A 187 -16.91 16.97 -35.81
C ILE A 187 -16.75 18.21 -36.71
N THR A 188 -16.42 19.35 -36.11
CA THR A 188 -16.18 20.60 -36.84
C THR A 188 -14.80 20.62 -37.53
N ASP A 189 -14.60 21.52 -38.50
CA ASP A 189 -13.33 21.63 -39.23
C ASP A 189 -12.13 21.88 -38.28
N ASP A 190 -12.33 22.71 -37.24
CA ASP A 190 -11.28 23.02 -36.26
C ASP A 190 -10.95 21.81 -35.37
N GLU A 191 -11.96 21.04 -34.94
CA GLU A 191 -11.77 19.81 -34.17
C GLU A 191 -11.11 18.72 -35.00
N SER A 192 -11.45 18.62 -36.29
CA SER A 192 -10.80 17.70 -37.22
C SER A 192 -9.30 18.01 -37.35
N ALA A 193 -8.91 19.28 -37.43
CA ALA A 193 -7.51 19.70 -37.50
C ALA A 193 -6.75 19.42 -36.19
N MET A 194 -7.40 19.62 -35.04
CA MET A 194 -6.83 19.28 -33.73
C MET A 194 -6.65 17.76 -33.56
N LEU A 195 -7.66 16.97 -33.94
CA LEU A 195 -7.60 15.51 -33.91
C LEU A 195 -6.52 14.97 -34.84
N GLU A 196 -6.39 15.51 -36.05
CA GLU A 196 -5.33 15.17 -37.01
C GLU A 196 -3.93 15.43 -36.43
N THR A 197 -3.76 16.56 -35.74
CA THR A 197 -2.49 16.91 -35.08
C THR A 197 -2.19 15.95 -33.93
N LEU A 198 -3.15 15.73 -33.03
CA LEU A 198 -3.01 14.83 -31.91
C LEU A 198 -2.70 13.40 -32.38
N ARG A 199 -3.37 12.94 -33.45
CA ARG A 199 -3.16 11.61 -34.05
C ARG A 199 -1.73 11.43 -34.57
N LYS A 200 -1.16 12.47 -35.19
CA LYS A 200 0.24 12.46 -35.67
C LYS A 200 1.24 12.45 -34.52
N GLU A 201 0.96 13.19 -33.45
CA GLU A 201 1.81 13.24 -32.26
C GLU A 201 1.82 11.91 -31.49
N THR A 202 0.65 11.28 -31.33
CA THR A 202 0.49 9.99 -30.65
C THR A 202 0.81 8.78 -31.54
N LYS A 203 1.09 9.00 -32.83
CA LYS A 203 1.39 7.98 -33.84
C LYS A 203 0.28 6.94 -34.01
N ILE A 204 -0.96 7.35 -33.84
CA ILE A 204 -2.13 6.49 -34.02
C ILE A 204 -2.36 6.23 -35.52
N THR A 205 -2.56 4.98 -35.87
CA THR A 205 -2.79 4.53 -37.24
C THR A 205 -4.21 4.84 -37.71
N ASP A 206 -4.42 4.89 -39.03
CA ASP A 206 -5.77 5.05 -39.61
C ASP A 206 -6.72 3.91 -39.19
N GLN A 207 -6.19 2.70 -39.02
CA GLN A 207 -6.97 1.54 -38.58
C GLN A 207 -7.46 1.70 -37.14
N GLU A 208 -6.58 2.09 -36.22
CA GLU A 208 -6.94 2.36 -34.82
C GLU A 208 -7.95 3.51 -34.71
N HIS A 209 -7.75 4.57 -35.48
CA HIS A 209 -8.70 5.68 -35.57
C HIS A 209 -10.10 5.23 -36.04
N ALA A 210 -10.17 4.43 -37.10
CA ALA A 210 -11.43 3.91 -37.63
C ALA A 210 -12.13 2.97 -36.63
N MET A 211 -11.38 2.13 -35.92
CA MET A 211 -11.92 1.26 -34.86
C MET A 211 -12.51 2.09 -33.71
N LEU A 212 -11.83 3.15 -33.29
CA LEU A 212 -12.32 4.04 -32.22
C LEU A 212 -13.58 4.79 -32.65
N ILE A 213 -13.67 5.25 -33.90
CA ILE A 213 -14.90 5.87 -34.42
C ILE A 213 -16.06 4.88 -34.38
N ALA A 214 -15.85 3.65 -34.88
CA ALA A 214 -16.89 2.63 -34.90
C ALA A 214 -17.39 2.28 -33.49
N GLU A 215 -16.48 2.07 -32.54
CA GLU A 215 -16.82 1.82 -31.14
C GLU A 215 -17.59 2.98 -30.50
N LEU A 216 -17.16 4.22 -30.73
CA LEU A 216 -17.80 5.39 -30.15
C LEU A 216 -19.19 5.63 -30.75
N GLN A 217 -19.39 5.33 -32.04
CA GLN A 217 -20.69 5.42 -32.70
C GLN A 217 -21.65 4.31 -32.22
N ASP A 218 -21.19 3.06 -32.14
CA ASP A 218 -21.97 1.94 -31.59
C ASP A 218 -22.40 2.21 -30.13
N GLY A 219 -21.57 2.90 -29.35
CA GLY A 219 -21.88 3.30 -27.97
C GLY A 219 -22.78 4.52 -27.82
N ILE A 220 -23.04 5.28 -28.90
CA ILE A 220 -23.97 6.43 -28.91
C ILE A 220 -25.37 6.00 -29.42
N GLU A 221 -25.44 4.97 -30.29
CA GLU A 221 -26.71 4.45 -30.84
C GLU A 221 -27.41 3.39 -29.96
N GLY A 222 -26.75 2.87 -28.92
CA GLY A 222 -27.31 1.92 -27.95
C GLY A 222 -27.84 2.56 -26.66
#